data_AF-F0S4G6-F1
#
_entry.id   AF-F0S4G6-F1
#
_cell.length_a   1.000
_cell.length_b   1.000
_cell.length_c   1.000
_cell.angle_alpha   90.00
_cell.angle_beta   90.00
_cell.angle_gamma   90.00
#
_symmetry.space_group_name_H-M   'P 1'
#
loop_
_entity.id
_entity.type
_entity.pdbx_description
1 polymer ?
#
loop_
_entity_poly.entity_id
_entity_poly.type
_entity_poly.pdbx_seq_one_letter_code
_entity_poly.pdbx_strand_id
1 'polypeptide(L)'
;MKRFFVTASLAMGLLMSAYAQDQKPAVKIPYYSQEFLDELKATPEQKAAINKLMDDFKAESKKVKANTALSEDEKKAEIAKLTKDRTAAYYKVLNEEQNQYIKTKRKQLATEATQTN
;
A
#
# COMPACT_ATOMS: atom_id res chain seq x y z
N MET A 1 67.55 16.10 -17.87
CA MET A 1 66.82 15.95 -19.15
C MET A 1 66.12 14.59 -19.18
N LYS A 2 64.78 14.58 -19.21
CA LYS A 2 63.95 13.52 -19.83
C LYS A 2 62.46 13.90 -19.73
N ARG A 3 61.99 14.52 -20.81
CA ARG A 3 60.73 14.31 -21.54
C ARG A 3 59.40 14.47 -20.79
N PHE A 4 58.77 15.61 -21.11
CA PHE A 4 57.35 15.86 -21.18
C PHE A 4 56.57 14.72 -21.85
N PHE A 5 55.45 14.33 -21.26
CA PHE A 5 54.26 13.89 -21.99
C PHE A 5 53.02 14.52 -21.35
N VAL A 6 52.46 15.47 -22.08
CA VAL A 6 51.11 15.99 -21.91
C VAL A 6 50.15 14.85 -22.27
N THR A 7 49.26 14.48 -21.35
CA THR A 7 48.10 13.61 -21.60
C THR A 7 46.89 14.42 -21.14
N ALA A 8 46.31 15.19 -22.05
CA ALA A 8 45.13 14.78 -22.81
C ALA A 8 43.93 14.54 -21.89
N SER A 9 43.12 15.60 -21.78
CA SER A 9 41.83 15.70 -21.13
C SER A 9 40.92 14.51 -21.41
N LEU A 10 40.40 13.86 -20.37
CA LEU A 10 39.15 13.13 -20.46
C LEU A 10 38.20 13.69 -19.40
N ALA A 11 37.56 14.81 -19.75
CA ALA A 11 36.33 15.25 -19.14
C ALA A 11 35.24 14.25 -19.55
N MET A 12 35.21 13.08 -18.90
CA MET A 12 34.10 12.14 -19.03
C MET A 12 33.13 12.45 -17.90
N GLY A 13 32.21 13.36 -18.19
CA GLY A 13 31.04 13.60 -17.36
C GLY A 13 30.22 12.33 -17.25
N LEU A 14 30.39 11.60 -16.15
CA LEU A 14 29.34 10.75 -15.63
C LEU A 14 28.45 11.65 -14.80
N LEU A 15 27.48 12.28 -15.47
CA LEU A 15 26.21 12.61 -14.84
C LEU A 15 25.65 11.30 -14.28
N MET A 16 26.02 10.99 -13.04
CA MET A 16 25.20 10.18 -12.15
C MET A 16 23.91 10.97 -11.99
N SER A 17 22.96 10.78 -12.92
CA SER A 17 21.56 10.86 -12.55
C SER A 17 21.39 9.79 -11.49
N ALA A 18 21.62 10.20 -10.23
CA ALA A 18 21.14 9.48 -9.09
C ALA A 18 19.66 9.26 -9.42
N TYR A 19 19.29 8.01 -9.64
CA TYR A 19 17.91 7.60 -9.48
C TYR A 19 17.60 7.99 -8.04
N ALA A 20 17.07 9.19 -7.84
CA ALA A 20 16.18 9.46 -6.74
C ALA A 20 15.17 8.33 -6.86
N GLN A 21 15.31 7.34 -6.00
CA GLN A 21 14.34 6.29 -5.85
C GLN A 21 13.10 7.03 -5.33
N ASP A 22 12.34 7.56 -6.28
CA ASP A 22 11.12 8.30 -6.10
C ASP A 22 10.24 7.39 -5.25
N GLN A 23 10.25 7.64 -3.95
CA GLN A 23 9.39 6.95 -3.00
C GLN A 23 8.00 7.45 -3.34
N LYS A 24 7.35 6.78 -4.31
CA LYS A 24 5.99 7.09 -4.75
C LYS A 24 5.16 7.30 -3.50
N PRO A 25 4.52 8.47 -3.32
CA PRO A 25 3.84 8.75 -2.08
C PRO A 25 2.82 7.66 -1.81
N ALA A 26 2.78 7.16 -0.58
CA ALA A 26 1.85 6.12 -0.19
C ALA A 26 0.43 6.67 -0.32
N VAL A 27 -0.26 6.31 -1.41
CA VAL A 27 -1.68 6.61 -1.63
C VAL A 27 -2.51 5.95 -0.53
N LYS A 28 -3.13 6.75 0.33
CA LYS A 28 -3.98 6.25 1.43
C LYS A 28 -5.46 6.33 1.03
N ILE A 29 -6.04 5.19 0.67
CA ILE A 29 -7.50 5.05 0.52
C ILE A 29 -8.08 4.51 1.83
N PRO A 30 -9.09 5.16 2.42
CA PRO A 30 -9.74 4.71 3.65
C PRO A 30 -10.77 3.59 3.36
N TYR A 31 -10.32 2.43 2.86
CA TYR A 31 -11.16 1.33 2.32
C TYR A 31 -12.37 0.90 3.17
N TYR A 32 -12.25 1.02 4.49
CA TYR A 32 -13.23 0.51 5.45
C TYR A 32 -14.04 1.63 6.13
N SER A 33 -13.87 2.90 5.72
CA SER A 33 -14.62 4.01 6.31
C SER A 33 -16.03 4.07 5.73
N GLN A 34 -16.99 4.56 6.52
CA GLN A 34 -18.38 4.68 6.05
C GLN A 34 -18.47 5.62 4.84
N GLU A 35 -17.70 6.72 4.86
CA GLU A 35 -17.67 7.71 3.78
C GLU A 35 -17.18 7.09 2.47
N PHE A 36 -16.18 6.21 2.52
CA PHE A 36 -15.69 5.54 1.32
C PHE A 36 -16.68 4.48 0.81
N LEU A 37 -17.36 3.78 1.71
CA LEU A 37 -18.41 2.84 1.32
C LEU A 37 -19.64 3.55 0.73
N ASP A 38 -19.96 4.75 1.22
CA ASP A 38 -20.98 5.63 0.62
C ASP A 38 -20.57 6.06 -0.80
N GLU A 39 -19.32 6.45 -0.99
CA GLU A 39 -18.77 6.80 -2.31
C GLU A 39 -18.81 5.61 -3.29
N LEU A 40 -18.56 4.39 -2.82
CA LEU A 40 -18.72 3.15 -3.58
C LEU A 40 -20.18 2.75 -3.81
N LYS A 41 -21.14 3.53 -3.29
CA LYS A 41 -22.57 3.20 -3.30
C LYS A 41 -22.82 1.78 -2.78
N ALA A 42 -22.08 1.37 -1.75
CA ALA A 42 -22.22 0.05 -1.16
C ALA A 42 -23.61 -0.13 -0.55
N THR A 43 -24.23 -1.29 -0.79
CA THR A 43 -25.56 -1.58 -0.22
C THR A 43 -25.49 -1.72 1.30
N PRO A 44 -26.63 -1.61 2.02
CA PRO A 44 -26.66 -1.85 3.46
C PRO A 44 -26.08 -3.22 3.85
N GLU A 45 -26.33 -4.26 3.06
CA GLU A 45 -25.79 -5.60 3.30
C GLU A 45 -24.26 -5.63 3.11
N GLN A 46 -23.74 -4.98 2.07
CA GLN A 46 -22.30 -4.89 1.84
C GLN A 46 -21.61 -4.14 2.97
N LYS A 47 -22.19 -3.02 3.43
CA LYS A 47 -21.68 -2.26 4.57
C LYS A 47 -21.67 -3.07 5.85
N ALA A 48 -22.75 -3.80 6.13
CA ALA A 48 -22.84 -4.68 7.29
C ALA A 48 -21.77 -5.79 7.24
N ALA A 49 -21.59 -6.42 6.08
CA ALA A 49 -20.57 -7.45 5.87
C ALA A 49 -19.15 -6.89 6.07
N ILE A 50 -18.85 -5.70 5.54
CA ILE A 50 -17.53 -5.06 5.69
C ILE A 50 -17.27 -4.65 7.14
N ASN A 51 -18.28 -4.11 7.85
CA ASN A 51 -18.16 -3.80 9.27
C ASN A 51 -17.86 -5.08 10.08
N LYS A 52 -18.58 -6.17 9.79
CA LYS A 52 -18.31 -7.45 10.43
C LYS A 52 -16.88 -7.94 10.17
N LEU A 53 -16.39 -7.85 8.93
CA LEU A 53 -15.01 -8.21 8.60
C LEU A 53 -13.98 -7.40 9.42
N MET A 54 -14.26 -6.12 9.68
CA MET A 54 -13.39 -5.27 10.49
C MET A 54 -13.43 -5.64 11.97
N ASP A 55 -14.60 -5.97 12.50
CA ASP A 55 -14.75 -6.36 13.90
C ASP A 55 -14.13 -7.73 14.18
N ASP A 56 -14.34 -8.70 13.27
CA ASP A 56 -13.69 -10.01 13.33
C ASP A 56 -12.16 -9.85 13.28
N PHE A 57 -11.63 -9.02 12.36
CA PHE A 57 -10.20 -8.75 12.27
C PHE A 57 -9.63 -8.14 13.57
N LYS A 58 -10.34 -7.16 14.17
CA LYS A 58 -9.92 -6.55 15.44
C LYS A 58 -9.88 -7.59 16.56
N ALA A 59 -10.91 -8.43 16.66
CA ALA A 59 -11.00 -9.47 17.66
C ALA A 59 -9.85 -10.49 17.52
N GLU A 60 -9.64 -11.03 16.32
CA GLU A 60 -8.57 -12.00 16.06
C GLU A 60 -7.18 -11.39 16.24
N SER A 61 -6.97 -10.16 15.77
CA SER A 61 -5.69 -9.45 15.99
C SER A 61 -5.41 -9.23 17.47
N LYS A 62 -6.43 -8.95 18.29
CA LYS A 62 -6.27 -8.81 19.75
C LYS A 62 -5.88 -10.15 20.39
N LYS A 63 -6.48 -11.26 19.95
CA LYS A 63 -6.13 -12.61 20.42
C LYS A 63 -4.68 -12.96 20.08
N VAL A 64 -4.24 -12.70 18.84
CA VAL A 64 -2.85 -12.93 18.42
C VAL A 64 -1.88 -12.10 19.26
N LYS A 65 -2.16 -10.80 19.48
CA LYS A 65 -1.30 -9.93 20.29
C LYS A 65 -1.19 -10.38 21.75
N ALA A 66 -2.30 -10.86 22.32
CA ALA A 66 -2.37 -11.35 23.69
C ALA A 66 -1.78 -12.76 23.86
N ASN A 67 -1.49 -13.48 22.78
CA ASN A 67 -0.96 -14.83 22.84
C ASN A 67 0.50 -14.83 23.31
N THR A 68 0.76 -15.30 24.53
CA THR A 68 2.09 -15.38 25.14
C THR A 68 2.93 -16.54 24.64
N ALA A 69 2.34 -17.49 23.91
CA ALA A 69 3.06 -18.62 23.32
C ALA A 69 3.76 -18.27 22.00
N LEU A 70 3.40 -17.13 21.38
CA LEU A 70 4.01 -16.65 20.13
C LEU A 70 5.08 -15.60 20.42
N SER A 71 6.18 -15.68 19.69
CA SER A 71 7.15 -14.59 19.57
C SER A 71 6.55 -13.38 18.85
N GLU A 72 7.19 -12.23 18.98
CA GLU A 72 6.73 -11.00 18.30
C GLU A 72 6.75 -11.13 16.77
N ASP A 73 7.69 -11.89 16.21
CA ASP A 73 7.75 -12.10 14.76
C ASP A 73 6.67 -13.06 14.27
N GLU A 74 6.33 -14.10 15.04
CA GLU A 74 5.18 -14.95 14.76
C GLU A 74 3.87 -14.18 14.86
N LYS A 75 3.71 -13.31 15.87
CA LYS A 75 2.53 -12.42 15.96
C LYS A 75 2.41 -11.51 14.75
N LYS A 76 3.51 -10.91 14.28
CA LYS A 76 3.51 -10.10 13.05
C LYS A 76 3.09 -10.92 11.83
N ALA A 77 3.62 -12.13 11.68
CA ALA A 77 3.28 -13.03 10.58
C ALA A 77 1.79 -13.40 10.59
N GLU A 78 1.24 -13.74 11.75
CA GLU A 78 -0.19 -14.04 11.90
C GLU A 78 -1.09 -12.82 11.62
N ILE A 79 -0.72 -11.65 12.12
CA ILE A 79 -1.46 -10.40 11.82
C ILE A 79 -1.39 -10.07 10.31
N ALA A 80 -0.25 -10.31 9.66
CA ALA A 80 -0.11 -10.11 8.22
C ALA A 80 -1.03 -11.08 7.43
N LYS A 81 -1.14 -12.33 7.87
CA LYS A 81 -2.09 -13.31 7.31
C LYS A 81 -3.54 -12.85 7.49
N LEU A 82 -3.93 -12.47 8.71
CA LEU A 82 -5.27 -11.91 8.99
C LEU A 82 -5.57 -10.67 8.11
N THR A 83 -4.57 -9.82 7.87
CA THR A 83 -4.70 -8.64 7.02
C THR A 83 -4.96 -9.03 5.56
N LYS A 84 -4.22 -10.03 5.05
CA LYS A 84 -4.41 -10.56 3.69
C LYS A 84 -5.79 -11.18 3.53
N ASP A 85 -6.22 -11.98 4.49
CA ASP A 85 -7.51 -12.68 4.45
C ASP A 85 -8.68 -11.69 4.51
N ARG A 86 -8.62 -10.70 5.42
CA ARG A 86 -9.61 -9.62 5.47
C ARG A 86 -9.68 -8.85 4.15
N THR A 87 -8.53 -8.52 3.56
CA THR A 87 -8.46 -7.79 2.30
C THR A 87 -9.08 -8.60 1.16
N ALA A 88 -8.78 -9.91 1.09
CA ALA A 88 -9.38 -10.80 0.09
C ALA A 88 -10.91 -10.91 0.29
N ALA A 89 -11.39 -11.01 1.52
CA ALA A 89 -12.82 -11.04 1.82
C ALA A 89 -13.51 -9.72 1.44
N TYR A 90 -12.89 -8.57 1.70
CA TYR A 90 -13.40 -7.26 1.33
C TYR A 90 -13.71 -7.18 -0.18
N TYR A 91 -12.74 -7.54 -1.04
CA TYR A 91 -12.93 -7.50 -2.50
C TYR A 91 -13.98 -8.51 -3.02
N LYS A 92 -14.30 -9.55 -2.24
CA LYS A 92 -15.37 -10.51 -2.57
C LYS A 92 -16.76 -10.01 -2.23
N VAL A 93 -16.89 -9.09 -1.26
CA VAL A 93 -18.19 -8.48 -0.89
C VAL A 93 -18.62 -7.45 -1.93
N LEU A 94 -17.65 -6.78 -2.56
CA LEU A 94 -17.89 -5.79 -3.58
C LEU A 94 -18.20 -6.44 -4.94
N ASN A 95 -19.01 -5.75 -5.75
CA ASN A 95 -19.23 -6.13 -7.14
C ASN A 95 -18.06 -5.67 -8.04
N GLU A 96 -18.06 -6.12 -9.30
CA GLU A 96 -16.98 -5.80 -10.24
C GLU A 96 -16.85 -4.28 -10.49
N GLU A 97 -17.96 -3.55 -10.60
CA GLU A 97 -17.95 -2.09 -10.82
C GLU A 97 -17.29 -1.35 -9.67
N GLN A 98 -17.65 -1.69 -8.43
CA GLN A 98 -17.05 -1.14 -7.20
C GLN A 98 -15.55 -1.45 -7.14
N ASN A 99 -15.16 -2.68 -7.51
CA ASN A 99 -13.76 -3.08 -7.57
C ASN A 99 -12.97 -2.29 -8.63
N GLN A 100 -13.57 -2.00 -9.77
CA GLN A 100 -12.95 -1.15 -10.80
C GLN A 100 -12.83 0.30 -10.36
N TYR A 101 -13.86 0.83 -9.69
CA TYR A 101 -13.82 2.19 -9.12
C TYR A 101 -12.62 2.35 -8.17
N ILE A 102 -12.41 1.39 -7.27
CA ILE A 102 -11.26 1.37 -6.36
C ILE A 102 -9.93 1.42 -7.13
N LYS A 103 -9.78 0.62 -8.19
CA LYS A 103 -8.56 0.61 -9.02
C LYS A 103 -8.33 1.96 -9.69
N THR A 104 -9.37 2.59 -10.21
CA THR A 104 -9.30 3.90 -10.84
C THR A 104 -8.93 4.98 -9.84
N LYS A 105 -9.59 5.03 -8.68
CA LYS A 105 -9.28 6.00 -7.63
C LYS A 105 -7.84 5.87 -7.12
N ARG A 106 -7.33 4.64 -6.99
CA ARG A 106 -5.93 4.40 -6.65
C ARG A 106 -4.96 4.96 -7.69
N LYS A 107 -5.27 4.81 -8.98
CA LYS A 107 -4.45 5.36 -10.07
C LYS A 107 -4.48 6.89 -10.05
N GLN A 108 -5.66 7.50 -9.88
CA GLN A 108 -5.82 8.95 -9.80
C GLN A 108 -4.98 9.56 -8.68
N LEU A 109 -5.14 9.03 -7.46
CA LEU A 109 -4.37 9.50 -6.31
C LEU A 109 -2.86 9.28 -6.48
N ALA A 110 -2.45 8.21 -7.17
CA ALA A 110 -1.04 7.99 -7.49
C ALA A 110 -0.50 9.02 -8.48
N THR A 111 -1.30 9.42 -9.47
CA THR A 111 -0.93 10.47 -10.43
C THR A 111 -0.88 11.85 -9.77
N GLU A 112 -1.87 12.21 -8.96
CA GLU A 112 -1.89 13.47 -8.20
C GLU A 112 -0.67 13.61 -7.28
N ALA A 113 -0.29 12.51 -6.62
CA ALA A 113 0.86 12.48 -5.74
C ALA A 113 2.21 12.62 -6.48
N THR A 114 2.27 12.31 -7.78
CA THR A 114 3.46 12.53 -8.62
C THR A 114 3.53 13.93 -9.24
N GLN A 115 2.41 14.66 -9.29
CA GLN A 115 2.35 16.02 -9.84
C GLN A 115 2.57 17.12 -8.77
N THR A 116 2.54 16.74 -7.50
CA THR A 116 2.71 17.64 -6.34
C THR A 116 4.13 17.57 -5.75
N ASN A 117 5.02 16.76 -6.32
CA ASN A 117 6.47 16.72 -6.07
C ASN A 117 7.22 17.35 -7.23
#